data_AF-A0A133VNF0-F1
#
_entry.id   AF-A0A133VNF0-F1
#
_cell.length_a   1.000
_cell.length_b   1.000
_cell.length_c   1.000
_cell.angle_alpha   90.00
_cell.angle_beta   90.00
_cell.angle_gamma   90.00
#
_symmetry.space_group_name_H-M   'P 1'
#
loop_
_entity.id
_entity.type
_entity.pdbx_description
1 polymer ?
#
loop_
_entity_poly.entity_id
_entity_poly.type
_entity_poly.pdbx_seq_one_letter_code
_entity_poly.pdbx_strand_id
1 'polypeptide(L)' 'MPQVPIIETRRIHPIGEGGLSILLPKKWADRKGLQAGNDVLVLADDSVTVEPVTSERIEEIERAIDRVIKRGDPNGGE' A
#
# COMPACT_ATOMS: atom_id res chain seq x y z
N MET A 1 1.70 25.23 -16.03
CA MET A 1 2.66 24.27 -16.64
C MET A 1 2.17 22.87 -16.33
N PRO A 2 1.97 21.99 -17.32
CA PRO A 2 1.59 20.60 -17.05
C PRO A 2 2.75 19.89 -16.33
N GLN A 3 2.46 19.28 -15.17
CA GLN A 3 3.45 18.51 -14.43
C GLN A 3 3.62 17.16 -15.13
N VAL A 4 4.75 16.98 -15.82
CA VAL A 4 5.10 15.66 -16.38
C VAL A 4 5.33 14.72 -15.19
N PRO A 5 4.59 13.60 -15.09
CA PRO A 5 4.82 12.64 -14.01
C PRO A 5 6.26 12.14 -14.11
N ILE A 6 7.01 12.27 -13.02
CA ILE A 6 8.36 11.70 -12.94
C ILE A 6 8.18 10.19 -12.90
N ILE A 7 8.31 9.54 -14.06
CA ILE A 7 8.41 8.09 -14.15
C ILE A 7 9.85 7.75 -13.77
N GLU A 8 10.08 7.47 -12.49
CA GLU A 8 11.38 7.05 -12.00
C GLU A 8 11.45 5.51 -12.01
N THR A 9 12.19 4.94 -12.96
CA THR A 9 12.42 3.49 -12.99
C THR A 9 13.33 3.10 -11.84
N ARG A 10 12.82 2.29 -10.90
CA ARG A 10 13.59 1.81 -9.74
C ARG A 10 13.91 0.33 -9.88
N ARG A 11 15.11 -0.06 -9.46
CA ARG A 11 15.54 -1.45 -9.42
C ARG A 11 15.04 -2.12 -8.14
N ILE A 12 14.60 -3.37 -8.29
CA ILE A 12 14.28 -4.24 -7.17
C ILE A 12 15.57 -5.00 -6.81
N HIS A 13 15.89 -5.03 -5.52
CA HIS A 13 17.09 -5.66 -4.98
C HIS A 13 16.70 -6.88 -4.14
N PRO A 14 17.32 -8.05 -4.34
CA PRO A 14 17.11 -9.20 -3.48
C PRO A 14 17.64 -8.92 -2.06
N ILE A 15 16.93 -9.40 -1.04
CA ILE A 15 17.35 -9.37 0.36
C ILE A 15 17.14 -10.74 1.01
N GLY A 16 18.21 -11.36 1.50
CA GLY A 16 18.16 -12.67 2.16
C GLY A 16 17.55 -13.79 1.31
N GLU A 17 17.04 -14.82 1.97
CA GLU A 17 16.32 -15.91 1.30
C GLU A 17 14.88 -15.47 0.98
N GLY A 18 14.63 -15.18 -0.29
CA GLY A 18 13.27 -14.94 -0.82
C GLY A 18 12.71 -13.53 -0.65
N GLY A 19 13.44 -12.61 -0.03
CA GLY A 19 13.01 -11.22 0.12
C GLY A 19 13.36 -10.35 -1.09
N LEU A 20 12.50 -9.39 -1.39
CA LEU A 20 12.75 -8.33 -2.36
C LEU A 20 12.64 -6.99 -1.65
N SER A 21 13.48 -6.04 -2.04
CA SER A 21 13.47 -4.67 -1.53
C SER A 21 13.47 -3.67 -2.67
N ILE A 22 12.78 -2.56 -2.47
CA ILE A 22 12.88 -1.38 -3.33
C ILE A 22 13.31 -0.21 -2.46
N LEU A 23 14.33 0.51 -2.91
CA LEU A 23 14.73 1.74 -2.23
C LEU A 23 13.74 2.83 -2.60
N LEU A 24 13.08 3.44 -1.62
CA LEU A 24 12.21 4.59 -1.83
C LEU A 24 13.03 5.89 -1.70
N PRO A 25 12.79 6.93 -2.53
CA PRO A 25 13.57 8.15 -2.44
C PRO A 25 13.22 8.89 -1.15
N LYS A 26 14.25 9.33 -0.43
CA LYS A 26 14.09 10.06 0.83
C LYS A 26 13.09 11.23 0.71
N LYS A 27 13.22 12.06 -0.33
CA LYS A 27 12.30 13.18 -0.58
C LYS A 27 10.83 12.77 -0.74
N TRP A 28 10.57 11.59 -1.31
CA TRP A 28 9.21 11.08 -1.43
C TRP A 28 8.70 10.59 -0.08
N ALA A 29 9.51 9.84 0.67
CA ALA A 29 9.17 9.37 2.01
C ALA A 29 8.88 10.55 2.94
N ASP A 30 9.73 11.58 2.93
CA ASP A 30 9.57 12.81 3.70
C ASP A 30 8.24 13.51 3.36
N ARG A 31 7.89 13.63 2.06
CA ARG A 31 6.60 14.22 1.62
C ARG A 31 5.40 13.39 2.03
N LYS A 32 5.56 12.09 2.19
CA LYS A 32 4.51 11.16 2.64
C LYS A 32 4.50 10.98 4.16
N GLY A 33 5.37 11.67 4.89
CA GLY A 33 5.49 11.53 6.34
C GLY A 33 6.00 10.15 6.79
N LEU A 34 6.65 9.39 5.89
CA LEU A 34 7.11 8.04 6.17
C LEU A 34 8.49 8.04 6.84
N GLN A 35 8.59 7.24 7.90
CA GLN A 35 9.82 6.94 8.63
C GLN A 35 10.07 5.43 8.61
N ALA A 36 11.32 5.04 8.91
CA ALA A 36 11.65 3.63 9.05
C ALA A 36 10.77 2.98 10.14
N GLY A 37 10.19 1.82 9.83
CA GLY A 37 9.26 1.13 10.71
C GLY A 37 7.79 1.55 10.57
N ASN A 38 7.45 2.49 9.67
CA ASN A 38 6.06 2.72 9.32
C ASN A 38 5.54 1.65 8.36
N ASP A 39 4.27 1.28 8.56
CA ASP A 39 3.55 0.40 7.64
C ASP A 39 3.15 1.15 6.37
N VAL A 40 3.18 0.43 5.25
CA VAL A 40 2.79 0.93 3.93
C VAL A 40 1.87 -0.07 3.26
N LEU A 41 0.90 0.45 2.50
CA LEU A 41 0.09 -0.35 1.61
C LEU A 41 0.84 -0.53 0.30
N VAL A 42 1.01 -1.78 -0.14
CA VAL A 42 1.58 -2.12 -1.43
C VAL A 42 0.48 -2.73 -2.30
N LEU A 43 0.16 -2.06 -3.39
CA LEU A 43 -0.78 -2.54 -4.41
C LEU A 43 0.04 -3.00 -5.61
N ALA A 44 -0.06 -4.28 -5.96
CA ALA A 44 0.69 -4.88 -7.06
C ALA A 44 -0.30 -5.51 -8.05
N ASP A 45 -0.49 -4.85 -9.20
CA ASP A 45 -1.22 -5.35 -10.36
C ASP A 45 -0.30 -5.20 -11.59
N ASP A 46 -0.73 -4.53 -12.66
CA ASP A 46 0.14 -4.10 -13.78
C ASP A 46 1.26 -3.13 -13.34
N SER A 47 1.12 -2.51 -12.18
CA SER A 47 2.11 -1.60 -11.59
C SER A 47 2.18 -1.77 -10.07
N VAL A 48 3.32 -1.40 -9.48
CA VAL A 48 3.49 -1.37 -8.02
C VAL A 48 3.27 0.05 -7.52
N THR A 49 2.22 0.24 -6.72
CA THR A 49 1.93 1.49 -6.03
C THR A 49 2.17 1.32 -4.54
N VAL A 50 2.87 2.28 -3.93
CA VAL A 50 3.13 2.31 -2.49
C VAL A 50 2.48 3.54 -1.89
N GLU A 51 1.67 3.34 -0.86
CA GLU A 51 0.97 4.41 -0.14
C GLU A 51 1.23 4.30 1.37
N PRO A 52 1.39 5.43 2.09
CA PRO A 52 1.44 5.40 3.55
C PRO A 52 0.09 4.91 4.09
N VAL A 53 0.12 4.06 5.10
CA VAL A 53 -1.09 3.68 5.84
C VAL A 53 -1.43 4.81 6.80
N THR A 54 -2.61 5.41 6.64
CA THR A 54 -3.14 6.37 7.62
C THR A 54 -4.18 5.67 8.50
N SER A 55 -4.32 6.12 9.75
CA SER A 55 -5.30 5.54 10.70
C SER A 55 -6.72 5.56 10.14
N GLU A 56 -7.10 6.65 9.46
CA GLU A 56 -8.41 6.78 8.78
C GLU A 56 -8.59 5.71 7.69
N ARG A 57 -7.52 5.38 6.95
CA ARG A 57 -7.56 4.38 5.88
C ARG A 57 -7.65 2.96 6.42
N ILE A 58 -7.01 2.67 7.56
CA ILE A 58 -7.17 1.39 8.26
C ILE A 58 -8.65 1.21 8.63
N GLU A 59 -9.27 2.21 9.26
CA GLU A 59 -10.69 2.14 9.62
C GLU A 59 -11.60 1.94 8.40
N GLU A 60 -11.30 2.60 7.27
CA GLU A 60 -12.06 2.41 6.02
C GLU A 60 -11.94 0.99 5.49
N ILE A 61 -10.73 0.40 5.50
CA ILE A 61 -10.47 -0.96 5.05
C ILE A 61 -11.17 -1.96 5.98
N GLU A 62 -11.05 -1.79 7.29
CA GLU A 62 -11.73 -2.63 8.28
C GLU A 62 -13.26 -2.58 8.08
N ARG A 63 -13.85 -1.39 7.92
CA ARG A 63 -15.29 -1.23 7.62
C ARG A 63 -15.70 -1.81 6.27
N ALA A 64 -14.83 -1.81 5.27
CA ALA A 64 -15.09 -2.42 3.97
C ALA A 64 -15.11 -3.95 4.09
N ILE A 65 -14.13 -4.52 4.80
CA ILE A 65 -14.07 -5.97 5.11
C ILE A 65 -15.31 -6.39 5.89
N ASP A 66 -15.67 -5.64 6.95
CA ASP A 66 -16.86 -5.89 7.76
C ASP A 66 -18.15 -5.93 6.93
N ARG A 67 -18.27 -5.04 5.95
CA ARG A 67 -19.43 -5.00 5.04
C ARG A 67 -19.46 -6.17 4.06
N VAL A 68 -18.31 -6.64 3.60
CA VAL A 68 -18.21 -7.82 2.73
C VAL A 68 -18.57 -9.08 3.52
N ILE A 69 -18.04 -9.24 4.74
CA ILE A 69 -18.36 -10.36 5.63
C ILE A 69 -19.85 -10.36 5.98
N LYS A 70 -20.43 -9.21 6.38
CA LYS A 70 -21.87 -9.11 6.71
C LYS A 70 -22.79 -9.32 5.49
N ARG A 71 -22.30 -9.12 4.26
CA ARG A 71 -23.04 -9.45 3.02
C ARG A 71 -22.82 -10.89 2.55
N GLY A 72 -21.83 -11.59 3.10
CA GLY A 72 -21.55 -12.99 2.81
C GLY A 72 -22.60 -13.97 3.34
N ASP A 73 -23.51 -13.53 4.22
CA ASP A 73 -24.60 -14.34 4.75
C ASP A 73 -25.99 -13.71 4.49
N PRO A 74 -26.59 -14.00 3.32
CA PRO A 74 -28.04 -14.01 3.19
C PRO A 74 -28.66 -15.34 3.63
N ASN A 75 -27.88 -16.39 3.96
CA ASN A 75 -28.38 -17.74 4.29
C ASN A 75 -27.68 -18.45 5.48
N GLY A 76 -26.88 -17.78 6.31
CA GLY A 76 -26.23 -18.36 7.50
C GLY A 76 -27.16 -18.53 8.70
N GLY A 77 -28.37 -19.00 8.45
CA GLY A 77 -29.38 -19.28 9.47
C GLY A 77 -30.12 -20.55 9.12
N GLU A 78 -29.54 -21.70 9.48
CA GLU A 78 -30.26 -22.91 9.87
C GLU A 78 -29.61 -23.50 11.12
#